data_AF-A0A0C3B324-F1
#
_entry.id   AF-A0A0C3B324-F1
#
_cell.length_a   1.000
_cell.length_b   1.000
_cell.length_c   1.000
_cell.angle_alpha   90.00
_cell.angle_beta   90.00
_cell.angle_gamma   90.00
#
_symmetry.space_group_name_H-M   'P 1'
#
loop_
_entity.id
_entity.type
_entity.pdbx_description
1 polymer ?
#
loop_
_entity_poly.entity_id
_entity_poly.type
_entity_poly.pdbx_seq_one_letter_code
_entity_poly.pdbx_strand_id
1 'polypeptide(L)'
;MRLFVCPCPPRTFIERLSYSSLASQSLNVPTNPEEPTTGPAYWEKKRAEWLAGTKKSTPQTEDDNGPGSRARARLEVLLAPHLAEEDDMVWNDTVGAIAKGLTRGDRLKKSLPLPIVIKILRGGWLRDGTWPRGMHVPEDKEGMGVPEPFRSQKSTNSAPN
;
A
#
# COMPACT_ATOMS: atom_id res chain seq x y z
N MET A 1 -36.64 38.66 1.84
CA MET A 1 -35.33 38.06 2.20
C MET A 1 -35.61 36.80 3.00
N ARG A 2 -35.40 35.61 2.41
CA ARG A 2 -35.63 34.32 3.08
C ARG A 2 -34.30 33.82 3.65
N LEU A 3 -34.22 33.77 4.98
CA LEU A 3 -33.12 33.15 5.70
C LEU A 3 -33.26 31.62 5.55
N PHE A 4 -32.31 30.97 4.88
CA PHE A 4 -32.19 29.52 4.90
C PHE A 4 -31.49 29.12 6.20
N VAL A 5 -32.28 28.65 7.16
CA VAL A 5 -31.82 27.92 8.34
C VAL A 5 -31.48 26.51 7.89
N CYS A 6 -30.21 26.12 7.93
CA CYS A 6 -29.82 24.72 7.76
C CYS A 6 -30.13 23.95 9.06
N PRO A 7 -30.96 22.90 9.05
CA PRO A 7 -31.10 22.01 10.17
C PRO A 7 -29.88 21.09 10.24
N CYS A 8 -29.08 21.25 11.29
CA CYS A 8 -28.02 20.33 11.67
C CYS A 8 -28.68 19.07 12.27
N PRO A 9 -28.47 17.85 11.73
CA PRO A 9 -28.84 16.64 12.46
C PRO A 9 -27.81 16.37 13.56
N PRO A 10 -28.24 16.14 14.82
CA PRO A 10 -27.37 15.60 15.84
C PRO A 10 -27.32 14.07 15.73
N ARG A 11 -26.29 13.48 16.37
CA ARG A 11 -26.24 12.10 16.87
C ARG A 11 -26.06 11.00 15.79
N THR A 12 -25.28 9.94 15.99
CA THR A 12 -24.83 9.29 17.24
C THR A 12 -23.39 8.76 17.16
N PHE A 13 -22.67 9.02 18.24
CA PHE A 13 -21.64 8.20 18.86
C PHE A 13 -22.07 6.72 18.90
N ILE A 14 -21.43 5.84 18.12
CA ILE A 14 -21.48 4.40 18.39
C ILE A 14 -20.33 4.11 19.36
N GLU A 15 -20.72 4.14 20.62
CA GLU A 15 -20.06 3.41 21.69
C GLU A 15 -20.15 1.90 21.43
N ARG A 16 -19.21 1.16 22.03
CA ARG A 16 -19.22 -0.30 22.22
C ARG A 16 -19.06 -1.16 20.96
N LEU A 17 -17.80 -1.40 20.61
CA LEU A 17 -17.39 -2.80 20.43
C LEU A 17 -17.01 -3.35 21.81
N SER A 18 -18.04 -3.90 22.44
CA SER A 18 -17.92 -4.87 23.53
C SER A 18 -16.90 -5.92 23.12
N TYR A 19 -15.79 -6.03 23.87
CA TYR A 19 -14.97 -7.23 23.92
C TYR A 19 -15.83 -8.33 24.56
N SER A 20 -16.71 -8.92 23.76
CA SER A 20 -17.40 -10.15 24.12
C SER A 20 -16.41 -11.28 23.90
N SER A 21 -15.64 -11.54 24.95
CA SER A 21 -14.99 -12.82 25.21
C SER A 21 -15.97 -13.96 24.92
N LEU A 22 -15.73 -14.66 23.82
CA LEU A 22 -16.14 -16.05 23.66
C LEU A 22 -14.87 -16.87 23.49
N ALA A 23 -14.25 -17.13 24.64
CA ALA A 23 -13.53 -18.37 24.81
C ALA A 23 -14.46 -19.54 24.44
N SER A 24 -13.88 -20.49 23.70
CA SER A 24 -14.36 -21.87 23.59
C SER A 24 -15.62 -22.10 22.76
N GLN A 25 -15.47 -22.13 21.43
CA GLN A 25 -16.21 -23.11 20.62
C GLN A 25 -15.19 -24.04 19.97
N SER A 26 -14.94 -25.12 20.68
CA SER A 26 -14.23 -26.31 20.23
C SER A 26 -15.02 -27.00 19.12
N LEU A 27 -14.30 -27.33 18.05
CA LEU A 27 -14.45 -28.48 17.15
C LEU A 27 -15.87 -28.83 16.69
N ASN A 28 -16.15 -28.52 15.43
CA ASN A 28 -16.71 -29.49 14.48
C ASN A 28 -16.47 -29.03 13.05
N VAL A 29 -15.26 -29.31 12.56
CA VAL A 29 -14.96 -29.31 11.12
C VAL A 29 -15.22 -30.74 10.64
N PRO A 30 -16.11 -30.98 9.67
CA PRO A 30 -16.20 -32.29 9.02
C PRO A 30 -14.87 -32.56 8.33
N THR A 31 -14.12 -33.51 8.87
CA THR A 31 -12.86 -34.02 8.35
C THR A 31 -13.10 -34.74 7.03
N ASN A 32 -12.97 -34.03 5.92
CA ASN A 32 -12.53 -34.66 4.68
C ASN A 32 -11.00 -34.87 4.83
N PRO A 33 -10.48 -36.12 4.82
CA PRO A 33 -9.15 -36.44 5.33
C PRO A 33 -7.94 -35.93 4.51
N GLU A 34 -8.13 -35.07 3.51
CA GLU A 34 -7.07 -34.72 2.55
C GLU A 34 -6.49 -33.31 2.70
N GLU A 35 -7.05 -32.45 3.56
CA GLU A 35 -6.59 -31.05 3.64
C GLU A 35 -5.86 -30.75 4.96
N PRO A 36 -4.54 -30.43 4.93
CA PRO A 36 -3.82 -30.06 6.13
C PRO A 36 -4.40 -28.74 6.66
N THR A 37 -4.99 -28.78 7.84
CA THR A 37 -5.66 -27.62 8.47
C THR A 37 -4.69 -26.71 9.23
N THR A 38 -3.43 -27.12 9.43
CA THR A 38 -2.40 -26.34 10.14
C THR A 38 -1.00 -26.76 9.68
N GLY A 39 -0.01 -25.87 9.80
CA GLY A 39 1.40 -26.16 9.49
C GLY A 39 1.87 -25.68 8.09
N PRO A 40 3.11 -26.05 7.68
CA PRO A 40 3.70 -25.57 6.43
C PRO A 40 2.89 -25.92 5.19
N ALA A 41 2.33 -27.14 5.13
CA ALA A 41 1.51 -27.59 4.00
C ALA A 41 0.20 -26.79 3.86
N TYR A 42 -0.41 -26.38 4.97
CA TYR A 42 -1.55 -25.45 4.96
C TYR A 42 -1.16 -24.08 4.37
N TRP A 43 -0.01 -23.55 4.78
CA TRP A 43 0.50 -22.28 4.26
C TRP A 43 0.84 -22.34 2.77
N GLU A 44 1.47 -23.42 2.31
CA GLU A 44 1.78 -23.63 0.90
C GLU A 44 0.53 -23.68 0.04
N LYS A 45 -0.51 -24.39 0.50
CA LYS A 45 -1.82 -24.41 -0.18
C LYS A 45 -2.44 -23.02 -0.25
N LYS A 46 -2.52 -22.30 0.88
CA LYS A 46 -3.09 -20.94 0.90
C LYS A 46 -2.31 -19.96 0.02
N ARG A 47 -0.98 -20.08 0.00
CA ARG A 47 -0.11 -19.32 -0.89
C ARG A 47 -0.38 -19.69 -2.34
N ALA A 48 -0.52 -20.97 -2.67
CA ALA A 48 -0.87 -21.43 -4.00
C ALA A 48 -2.24 -20.88 -4.45
N GLU A 49 -3.24 -20.85 -3.56
CA GLU A 49 -4.55 -20.22 -3.83
C GLU A 49 -4.44 -18.71 -4.07
N TRP A 50 -3.64 -18.00 -3.27
CA TRP A 50 -3.39 -16.57 -3.46
C TRP A 50 -2.70 -16.29 -4.81
N LEU A 51 -1.71 -17.10 -5.17
CA LEU A 51 -0.97 -16.99 -6.43
C LEU A 51 -1.77 -17.47 -7.66
N ALA A 52 -2.69 -18.42 -7.49
CA ALA A 52 -3.56 -18.93 -8.55
C ALA A 52 -4.54 -17.86 -9.08
N GLY A 53 -4.67 -16.75 -8.35
CA GLY A 53 -5.13 -15.50 -8.89
C GLY A 53 -6.64 -15.33 -8.85
N THR A 54 -7.05 -14.24 -8.21
CA THR A 54 -8.30 -13.54 -8.52
C THR A 54 -8.27 -13.11 -9.98
N LYS A 55 -8.71 -13.99 -10.89
CA LYS A 55 -9.04 -13.63 -12.26
C LYS A 55 -10.24 -12.69 -12.21
N LYS A 56 -9.99 -11.38 -12.26
CA LYS A 56 -10.84 -10.28 -12.76
C LYS A 56 -10.38 -8.95 -12.16
N SER A 57 -9.19 -8.50 -12.53
CA SER A 57 -9.10 -7.10 -12.96
C SER A 57 -9.42 -7.16 -14.44
N THR A 58 -10.68 -6.89 -14.79
CA THR A 58 -11.03 -6.57 -16.18
C THR A 58 -10.00 -5.54 -16.65
N PRO A 59 -9.26 -5.75 -17.75
CA PRO A 59 -8.52 -4.65 -18.34
C PRO A 59 -9.56 -3.55 -18.53
N GLN A 60 -9.39 -2.41 -17.85
CA GLN A 60 -10.21 -1.26 -18.13
C GLN A 60 -10.05 -1.05 -19.63
N THR A 61 -11.13 -1.28 -20.38
CA THR A 61 -11.19 -0.92 -21.78
C THR A 61 -10.74 0.53 -21.88
N GLU A 62 -9.84 0.75 -22.83
CA GLU A 62 -9.17 2.01 -23.14
C GLU A 62 -10.14 3.04 -23.75
N ASP A 63 -11.31 3.21 -23.14
CA ASP A 63 -12.20 4.33 -23.37
C ASP A 63 -11.61 5.57 -22.65
N ASP A 64 -10.37 5.90 -23.02
CA ASP A 64 -9.46 6.88 -22.41
C ASP A 64 -9.80 8.33 -22.77
N ASN A 65 -11.00 8.57 -23.32
CA ASN A 65 -11.44 9.93 -23.66
C ASN A 65 -12.30 10.60 -22.56
N GLY A 66 -12.52 9.93 -21.43
CA GLY A 66 -13.19 10.53 -20.29
C GLY A 66 -12.35 11.66 -19.64
N PRO A 67 -12.99 12.69 -19.03
CA PRO A 67 -12.27 13.80 -18.38
C PRO A 67 -11.29 13.34 -17.28
N GLY A 68 -11.53 12.17 -16.68
CA GLY A 68 -10.61 11.54 -15.72
C GLY A 68 -9.30 11.02 -16.32
N SER A 69 -9.28 10.63 -17.60
CA SER A 69 -8.05 10.19 -18.28
C SER A 69 -7.12 11.37 -18.55
N ARG A 70 -7.67 12.53 -18.96
CA ARG A 70 -6.88 13.77 -19.13
C ARG A 70 -6.26 14.26 -17.81
N ALA A 71 -7.03 14.22 -16.72
CA ALA A 71 -6.52 14.62 -15.40
C ALA A 71 -5.39 13.68 -14.94
N ARG A 72 -5.54 12.38 -15.18
CA ARG A 72 -4.50 11.39 -14.91
C ARG A 72 -3.25 11.59 -15.77
N ALA A 73 -3.40 11.79 -17.08
CA ALA A 73 -2.28 12.04 -17.99
C ALA A 73 -1.51 13.30 -17.59
N ARG A 74 -2.21 14.36 -17.16
CA ARG A 74 -1.57 15.57 -16.60
C ARG A 74 -0.76 15.26 -15.35
N LEU A 75 -1.33 14.49 -14.42
CA LEU A 75 -0.65 14.09 -13.19
C LEU A 75 0.59 13.25 -13.50
N GLU A 76 0.49 12.33 -14.45
CA GLU A 76 1.61 11.51 -14.95
C GLU A 76 2.74 12.37 -15.50
N VAL A 77 2.42 13.38 -16.32
CA VAL A 77 3.42 14.30 -16.88
C VAL A 77 4.07 15.16 -15.79
N LEU A 78 3.29 15.68 -14.84
CA LEU A 78 3.80 16.52 -13.75
C LEU A 78 4.71 15.74 -12.79
N LEU A 79 4.37 14.48 -12.51
CA LEU A 79 5.14 13.60 -11.62
C LEU A 79 6.12 12.69 -12.36
N ALA A 80 6.31 12.86 -13.68
CA ALA A 80 7.32 12.13 -14.44
C ALA A 80 8.76 12.48 -14.01
N PRO A 81 9.11 13.76 -13.78
CA PRO A 81 10.46 14.12 -13.36
C PRO A 81 10.82 13.50 -12.00
N HIS A 82 12.13 13.28 -11.81
CA HIS A 82 12.67 12.84 -10.53
C HIS A 82 12.59 14.02 -9.54
N LEU A 83 12.12 13.77 -8.30
CA LEU A 83 11.91 14.78 -7.25
C LEU A 83 10.84 15.84 -7.55
N ALA A 84 9.96 15.60 -8.53
CA ALA A 84 8.83 16.49 -8.81
C ALA A 84 7.89 16.67 -7.60
N GLU A 85 7.89 15.72 -6.66
CA GLU A 85 7.15 15.81 -5.42
C GLU A 85 7.64 16.92 -4.46
N GLU A 86 8.84 17.47 -4.66
CA GLU A 86 9.38 18.56 -3.83
C GLU A 86 9.02 19.95 -4.36
N ASP A 87 8.56 20.06 -5.60
CA ASP A 87 8.18 21.34 -6.21
C ASP A 87 6.86 21.87 -5.61
N ASP A 88 6.93 23.06 -5.02
CA ASP A 88 5.79 23.70 -4.37
C ASP A 88 4.74 24.21 -5.36
N MET A 89 5.12 24.55 -6.59
CA MET A 89 4.14 24.95 -7.62
C MET A 89 3.25 23.77 -8.01
N VAL A 90 3.87 22.64 -8.35
CA VAL A 90 3.15 21.41 -8.72
C VAL A 90 2.29 20.91 -7.56
N TRP A 91 2.80 21.05 -6.33
CA TRP A 91 2.10 20.64 -5.13
C TRP A 91 0.82 21.44 -4.86
N ASN A 92 0.90 22.77 -4.96
CA ASN A 92 -0.21 23.65 -4.65
C ASN A 92 -1.34 23.56 -5.69
N ASP A 93 -1.00 23.34 -6.96
CA ASP A 93 -2.00 23.32 -8.04
C ASP A 93 -2.86 22.06 -8.04
N THR A 94 -2.26 20.87 -7.86
CA THR A 94 -3.00 19.61 -8.09
C THR A 94 -2.71 18.52 -7.06
N VAL A 95 -1.44 18.32 -6.71
CA VAL A 95 -1.04 17.14 -5.94
C VAL A 95 -1.48 17.22 -4.48
N GLY A 96 -1.46 18.41 -3.88
CA GLY A 96 -1.84 18.61 -2.48
C GLY A 96 -3.29 18.26 -2.18
N ALA A 97 -4.22 18.51 -3.11
CA ALA A 97 -5.63 18.13 -2.95
C ALA A 97 -5.80 16.61 -2.97
N ILE A 98 -5.10 15.92 -3.88
CA ILE A 98 -5.13 14.46 -3.99
C ILE A 98 -4.49 13.82 -2.75
N ALA A 99 -3.34 14.32 -2.30
CA ALA A 99 -2.66 13.84 -1.10
C ALA A 99 -3.54 13.98 0.15
N LYS A 100 -4.25 15.11 0.30
CA LYS A 100 -5.23 15.32 1.39
C LYS A 100 -6.43 14.36 1.31
N GLY A 101 -6.92 14.06 0.11
CA GLY A 101 -7.97 13.05 -0.08
C GLY A 101 -7.49 11.65 0.34
N LEU A 102 -6.31 11.25 -0.13
CA LEU A 102 -5.74 9.94 0.18
C LEU A 102 -5.46 9.75 1.67
N THR A 103 -4.91 10.76 2.35
CA THR A 103 -4.64 10.71 3.80
C THR A 103 -5.92 10.66 4.64
N ARG A 104 -7.05 11.17 4.12
CA ARG A 104 -8.37 11.05 4.75
C ARG A 104 -9.05 9.70 4.47
N GLY A 105 -8.48 8.85 3.62
CA GLY A 105 -9.09 7.59 3.18
C GLY A 105 -10.11 7.75 2.06
N ASP A 106 -10.10 8.87 1.32
CA ASP A 106 -10.97 9.04 0.16
C ASP A 106 -10.58 8.07 -0.97
N ARG A 107 -11.58 7.59 -1.71
CA ARG A 107 -11.39 6.61 -2.77
C ARG A 107 -11.23 7.33 -4.11
N LEU A 108 -10.16 7.00 -4.83
CA LEU A 108 -9.95 7.54 -6.17
C LEU A 108 -11.05 7.06 -7.12
N LYS A 109 -11.66 7.99 -7.85
CA LYS A 109 -12.68 7.69 -8.89
C LYS A 109 -12.12 6.84 -10.03
N LYS A 110 -10.82 6.94 -10.28
CA LYS A 110 -10.07 6.20 -11.29
C LYS A 110 -8.82 5.62 -10.65
N SER A 111 -8.45 4.41 -11.04
CA SER A 111 -7.20 3.80 -10.59
C SER A 111 -6.01 4.63 -11.06
N LEU A 112 -5.05 4.82 -10.16
CA LEU A 112 -3.75 5.42 -10.47
C LEU A 112 -2.67 4.35 -10.42
N PRO A 113 -1.62 4.46 -11.26
CA PRO A 113 -0.43 3.63 -11.15
C PRO A 113 0.17 3.75 -9.75
N LEU A 114 0.49 2.61 -9.13
CA LEU A 114 1.07 2.57 -7.80
C LEU A 114 2.34 3.45 -7.65
N PRO A 115 3.28 3.48 -8.60
CA PRO A 115 4.47 4.33 -8.49
C PRO A 115 4.16 5.81 -8.29
N ILE A 116 3.07 6.30 -8.90
CA ILE A 116 2.64 7.69 -8.81
C ILE A 116 2.03 7.97 -7.44
N VAL A 117 1.20 7.05 -6.96
CA VAL A 117 0.61 7.15 -5.61
C VAL A 117 1.70 7.23 -4.55
N ILE A 118 2.77 6.43 -4.68
CA ILE A 118 3.91 6.47 -3.78
C ILE A 118 4.59 7.85 -3.80
N LYS A 119 4.83 8.45 -4.98
CA LYS A 119 5.41 9.80 -5.08
C LYS A 119 4.54 10.86 -4.39
N ILE A 120 3.23 10.80 -4.58
CA ILE A 120 2.27 11.73 -3.96
C ILE A 120 2.30 11.61 -2.44
N LEU A 121 2.28 10.39 -1.91
CA LEU A 121 2.34 10.14 -0.47
C LEU A 121 3.68 10.60 0.13
N ARG A 122 4.80 10.28 -0.52
CA ARG A 122 6.13 10.75 -0.12
C ARG A 122 6.18 12.28 -0.05
N GLY A 123 5.69 12.97 -1.07
CA GLY A 123 5.61 14.44 -1.09
C GLY A 123 4.76 15.02 0.04
N GLY A 124 3.71 14.30 0.45
CA GLY A 124 2.85 14.68 1.59
C GLY A 124 3.60 14.55 2.91
N TRP A 125 4.21 13.39 3.15
CA TRP A 125 4.97 13.16 4.38
C TRP A 125 6.20 14.06 4.52
N LEU A 126 6.86 14.43 3.41
CA LEU A 126 7.96 15.40 3.41
C LEU A 126 7.51 16.77 3.93
N ARG A 127 6.28 17.19 3.61
CA ARG A 127 5.72 18.49 4.02
C ARG A 127 5.12 18.47 5.41
N ASP A 128 4.49 17.36 5.78
CA ASP A 128 3.96 17.16 7.14
C ASP A 128 5.09 17.00 8.18
N GLY A 129 6.34 16.80 7.73
CA GLY A 129 7.48 16.52 8.59
C GLY A 129 7.51 15.09 9.11
N THR A 130 6.55 14.25 8.71
CA THR A 130 6.48 12.82 9.01
C THR A 130 7.64 12.06 8.38
N TRP A 131 8.11 12.49 7.20
CA TRP A 131 9.28 11.90 6.55
C TRP A 131 10.54 12.72 6.82
N PRO A 132 11.61 12.12 7.38
CA PRO A 132 12.82 12.85 7.68
C PRO A 132 13.54 13.24 6.39
N ARG A 133 13.89 14.53 6.27
CA ARG A 133 14.75 15.03 5.18
C ARG A 133 16.20 14.84 5.60
N GLY A 134 16.92 13.97 4.90
CA GLY A 134 18.35 13.81 5.12
C GLY A 134 18.72 13.36 6.54
N MET A 135 17.84 12.65 7.27
CA MET A 135 18.32 11.88 8.42
C MET A 135 19.28 10.83 7.88
N HIS A 136 20.54 11.05 8.17
CA HIS A 136 21.54 10.02 8.20
C HIS A 136 21.08 8.99 9.23
N VAL A 137 20.55 7.85 8.76
CA VAL A 137 20.40 6.67 9.61
C VAL A 137 21.78 6.48 10.25
N PRO A 138 21.92 6.57 11.59
CA PRO A 138 23.19 6.26 12.21
C PRO A 138 23.57 4.88 11.70
N GLU A 139 24.66 4.76 10.95
CA GLU A 139 25.15 3.43 10.57
C GLU A 139 25.30 2.68 11.88
N ASP A 140 24.46 1.68 12.08
CA ASP A 140 24.48 0.83 13.26
C ASP A 140 25.86 0.20 13.29
N LYS A 141 26.76 0.81 14.08
CA LYS A 141 28.07 0.27 14.34
C LYS A 141 27.86 -1.04 15.08
N GLU A 142 28.00 -2.13 14.33
CA GLU A 142 28.26 -3.48 14.79
C GLU A 142 27.15 -4.13 15.63
N GLY A 143 26.49 -5.15 15.06
CA GLY A 143 26.00 -6.26 15.89
C GLY A 143 24.53 -6.65 15.74
N MET A 144 24.08 -6.95 14.53
CA MET A 144 23.12 -8.05 14.38
C MET A 144 23.59 -8.92 13.20
N GLY A 145 24.43 -9.90 13.52
CA GLY A 145 24.94 -10.86 12.56
C GLY A 145 23.79 -11.59 11.90
N VAL A 146 23.47 -11.22 10.66
CA VAL A 146 22.77 -12.10 9.74
C VAL A 146 23.72 -13.27 9.50
N PRO A 147 23.41 -14.51 9.91
CA PRO A 147 24.20 -15.65 9.48
C PRO A 147 24.08 -15.74 7.96
N GLU A 148 25.16 -15.37 7.28
CA GLU A 148 25.39 -15.61 5.86
C GLU A 148 25.06 -17.08 5.56
N PRO A 149 24.12 -17.38 4.62
CA PRO A 149 23.95 -18.74 4.16
C PRO A 149 25.23 -19.15 3.44
N PHE A 150 25.94 -20.12 4.01
CA PHE A 150 27.16 -20.77 3.50
C PHE A 150 27.25 -20.72 1.97
N ARG A 151 27.89 -19.68 1.44
CA ARG A 151 28.21 -19.58 0.03
C ARG A 151 29.40 -20.49 -0.21
N SER A 152 29.13 -21.76 -0.51
CA SER A 152 30.14 -22.77 -0.86
C SER A 152 31.11 -22.22 -1.88
N GLN A 153 32.34 -21.95 -1.44
CA GLN A 153 33.41 -21.55 -2.34
C GLN A 153 33.78 -22.76 -3.19
N LYS A 154 33.39 -22.69 -4.47
CA LYS A 154 33.89 -23.59 -5.51
C LYS A 154 35.36 -23.25 -5.74
N SER A 155 36.23 -23.96 -5.03
CA SER A 155 37.67 -24.04 -5.33
C SER A 155 37.83 -24.48 -6.79
N THR A 156 38.26 -23.56 -7.64
CA THR A 156 38.88 -23.90 -8.92
C THR A 156 40.38 -23.76 -8.71
N ASN A 157 41.01 -24.83 -8.23
CA ASN A 157 42.46 -24.92 -8.25
C ASN A 157 42.90 -25.00 -9.73
N SER A 158 43.47 -23.90 -10.21
CA SER A 158 44.16 -23.84 -11.49
C SER A 158 45.48 -24.61 -11.34
N ALA A 159 45.65 -25.65 -12.15
CA ALA A 159 46.90 -26.38 -12.29
C ALA A 159 47.71 -25.75 -13.44
N PRO A 160 49.01 -25.43 -13.26
CA PRO A 160 49.90 -25.13 -14.36
C PRO A 160 50.58 -26.41 -14.88
N ASN A 161 50.58 -26.58 -16.20
CA ASN A 161 51.69 -27.14 -16.98
C ASN A 161 51.54 -26.68 -18.43
#